data_AF-A0A0F9HXG4-F1
#
_entry.id   AF-A0A0F9HXG4-F1
#
_cell.length_a   1.000
_cell.length_b   1.000
_cell.length_c   1.000
_cell.angle_alpha   90.00
_cell.angle_beta   90.00
_cell.angle_gamma   90.00
#
_symmetry.space_group_name_H-M   'P 1'
#
loop_
_entity.id
_entity.type
_entity.pdbx_description
1 polymer ?
#
loop_
_entity_poly.entity_id
_entity_poly.type
_entity_poly.pdbx_seq_one_letter_code
_entity_poly.pdbx_strand_id
1 'polypeptide(L)'
;MDIKIIIPGGAVYGEADEPDISEGLVRITEGLEKIGVDPNLGYGLGGPNGYGRDYENDIFMIHKYCWCEKDECLWCGERNAPNFHYKPLELKAWWYKWIGRSMEIEGDFSTWPDVVKHCLLSLGE
;
A
#
# COMPACT_ATOMS: atom_id res chain seq x y z
N MET A 1 -22.64 -4.64 -0.05
CA MET A 1 -22.69 -3.82 1.17
C MET A 1 -21.25 -3.36 1.34
N ASP A 2 -20.94 -2.16 0.85
CA ASP A 2 -19.56 -1.66 0.84
C ASP A 2 -19.24 -1.15 2.24
N ILE A 3 -18.51 -1.95 3.02
CA ILE A 3 -18.10 -1.58 4.36
C ILE A 3 -16.90 -0.64 4.20
N LYS A 4 -17.13 0.66 4.45
CA LYS A 4 -16.07 1.66 4.53
C LYS A 4 -15.50 1.65 5.95
N ILE A 5 -14.40 0.95 6.17
CA ILE A 5 -13.66 1.02 7.43
C ILE A 5 -12.74 2.24 7.35
N ILE A 6 -13.07 3.29 8.10
CA ILE A 6 -12.19 4.44 8.32
C ILE A 6 -11.31 4.08 9.51
N ILE A 7 -10.05 3.73 9.28
CA ILE A 7 -9.11 3.44 10.37
C ILE A 7 -8.51 4.77 10.84
N PRO A 8 -8.79 5.23 12.08
CA PRO A 8 -8.29 6.52 12.56
C PRO A 8 -6.76 6.54 12.61
N GLY A 9 -6.17 7.62 12.09
CA GLY A 9 -4.73 7.78 11.96
C GLY A 9 -3.98 7.79 13.29
N GLY A 10 -3.31 6.68 13.57
CA GLY A 10 -2.39 6.43 14.67
C GLY A 10 -2.09 4.95 14.66
N ALA A 11 -0.81 4.56 14.77
CA ALA A 11 -0.32 3.18 14.63
C ALA A 11 -1.37 2.13 15.07
N VAL A 12 -1.90 1.41 14.09
CA VAL A 12 -2.96 0.44 14.31
C VAL A 12 -2.29 -0.83 14.78
N TYR A 13 -2.15 -1.00 16.09
CA TYR A 13 -2.07 -2.34 16.63
C TYR A 13 -3.44 -2.97 16.39
N GLY A 14 -3.55 -3.80 15.34
CA GLY A 14 -4.70 -4.68 15.18
C GLY A 14 -4.92 -5.50 16.45
N GLU A 15 -6.11 -6.06 16.63
CA GLU A 15 -6.24 -7.18 17.57
C GLU A 15 -5.16 -8.22 17.22
N ALA A 16 -4.57 -8.86 18.23
CA ALA A 16 -3.32 -9.62 18.11
C ALA A 16 -3.32 -10.76 17.05
N ASP A 17 -4.47 -11.07 16.46
CA ASP A 17 -4.68 -12.13 15.47
C ASP A 17 -5.07 -11.62 14.07
N GLU A 18 -5.26 -10.31 13.86
CA GLU A 18 -5.49 -9.76 12.51
C GLU A 18 -4.16 -9.36 11.84
N PRO A 19 -3.90 -9.81 10.60
CA PRO A 19 -2.64 -9.50 9.93
C PRO A 19 -2.58 -8.00 9.60
N ASP A 20 -1.49 -7.34 10.02
CA ASP A 20 -1.29 -5.92 9.81
C ASP A 20 -1.15 -5.62 8.30
N ILE A 21 -2.14 -4.92 7.75
CA ILE A 21 -2.17 -4.50 6.33
C ILE A 21 -0.95 -3.64 6.00
N SER A 22 -0.56 -2.76 6.92
CA SER A 22 0.56 -1.85 6.71
C SER A 22 1.89 -2.62 6.67
N GLU A 23 2.09 -3.62 7.52
CA GLU A 23 3.27 -4.49 7.50
C GLU A 23 3.36 -5.29 6.19
N GLY A 24 2.25 -5.87 5.74
CA GLY A 24 2.20 -6.60 4.47
C GLY A 24 2.56 -5.71 3.26
N LEU A 25 2.08 -4.47 3.25
CA LEU A 25 2.41 -3.50 2.20
C LEU A 25 3.89 -3.09 2.24
N VAL A 26 4.46 -2.90 3.43
CA VAL A 26 5.91 -2.66 3.60
C VAL A 26 6.71 -3.85 3.07
N ARG A 27 6.30 -5.08 3.37
CA ARG A 27 6.96 -6.29 2.85
C ARG A 27 6.92 -6.38 1.33
N ILE A 28 5.82 -5.97 0.70
CA ILE A 28 5.75 -5.88 -0.78
C ILE A 28 6.78 -4.87 -1.30
N THR A 29 6.92 -3.71 -0.67
CA THR A 29 7.91 -2.70 -1.07
C THR A 29 9.36 -3.14 -0.87
N GLU A 30 9.64 -3.95 0.16
CA GLU A 30 10.94 -4.61 0.34
C GLU A 30 11.23 -5.61 -0.79
N GLY A 31 10.22 -6.35 -1.25
CA GLY A 31 10.37 -7.24 -2.40
C GLY A 31 10.72 -6.49 -3.68
N LEU A 32 10.08 -5.34 -3.89
CA LEU A 32 10.39 -4.45 -5.01
C LEU A 32 11.83 -3.91 -4.97
N GLU A 33 12.36 -3.64 -3.77
CA GLU A 33 13.76 -3.25 -3.59
C GLU A 33 14.73 -4.30 -4.12
N LYS A 34 14.48 -5.57 -3.80
CA LYS A 34 15.38 -6.67 -4.17
C LYS A 34 15.41 -6.93 -5.68
N ILE A 35 14.34 -6.58 -6.40
CA ILE A 35 14.30 -6.65 -7.87
C ILE A 35 14.75 -5.34 -8.55
N GLY A 36 15.25 -4.36 -7.77
CA GLY A 36 15.85 -3.14 -8.30
C GLY A 36 14.86 -2.04 -8.69
N VAL A 37 13.61 -2.10 -8.24
CA VAL A 37 12.69 -0.95 -8.38
C VAL A 37 13.21 0.16 -7.47
N ASP A 38 13.31 1.38 -7.97
CA ASP A 38 13.98 2.47 -7.25
C ASP A 38 13.43 2.69 -5.83
N PRO A 39 14.31 2.82 -4.82
CA PRO A 39 13.88 3.16 -3.48
C PRO A 39 13.34 4.57 -3.45
N ASN A 40 12.20 4.72 -2.80
CA ASN A 40 11.73 6.01 -2.39
C ASN A 40 12.60 6.44 -1.19
N LEU A 41 13.62 7.27 -1.42
CA LEU A 41 14.56 7.74 -0.40
C LEU A 41 13.89 8.77 0.54
N GLY A 42 12.84 8.36 1.24
CA GLY A 42 12.20 9.11 2.31
C GLY A 42 12.87 8.80 3.64
N TYR A 43 13.83 9.62 4.09
CA TYR A 43 14.47 9.48 5.42
C TYR A 43 13.59 9.98 6.59
N GLY A 44 12.27 9.79 6.49
CA GLY A 44 11.30 10.24 7.50
C GLY A 44 10.64 9.10 8.27
N LEU A 45 9.45 9.37 8.82
CA LEU A 45 8.75 8.43 9.72
C LEU A 45 8.31 7.12 9.07
N GLY A 46 8.22 7.04 7.74
CA GLY A 46 7.94 5.80 7.00
C GLY A 46 9.13 4.84 6.85
N GLY A 47 10.36 5.24 7.23
CA GLY A 47 11.54 4.42 7.00
C GLY A 47 11.84 4.17 5.50
N PRO A 48 12.75 3.24 5.17
CA PRO A 48 13.22 3.04 3.79
C PRO A 48 12.16 2.48 2.83
N ASN A 49 11.14 1.78 3.37
CA ASN A 49 10.16 1.04 2.57
C ASN A 49 8.70 1.49 2.83
N GLY A 50 8.44 2.25 3.89
CA GLY A 50 7.07 2.64 4.23
C GLY A 50 6.44 3.72 3.35
N TYR A 51 7.09 4.24 2.32
CA TYR A 51 6.49 5.28 1.45
C TYR A 51 5.76 4.71 0.22
N GLY A 52 5.83 3.40 -0.01
CA GLY A 52 5.48 2.82 -1.30
C GLY A 52 6.58 3.03 -2.35
N ARG A 53 6.36 2.47 -3.53
CA ARG A 53 7.17 2.64 -4.73
C ARG A 53 6.24 2.76 -5.93
N ASP A 54 6.74 3.18 -7.08
CA ASP A 54 5.95 3.23 -8.31
C ASP A 54 6.21 1.95 -9.11
N TYR A 55 5.24 1.04 -9.09
CA TYR A 55 5.35 -0.26 -9.74
C TYR A 55 3.97 -0.80 -10.13
N GLU A 56 3.90 -1.48 -11.27
CA GLU A 56 2.70 -2.16 -11.72
C GLU A 56 3.04 -3.42 -12.52
N ASN A 57 2.32 -4.50 -12.25
CA ASN A 57 2.29 -5.70 -13.08
C ASN A 57 0.84 -6.24 -13.20
N ASP A 58 0.66 -7.43 -13.78
CA ASP A 58 -0.67 -8.03 -13.97
C ASP A 58 -1.41 -8.36 -12.67
N ILE A 59 -0.71 -8.44 -11.54
CA ILE A 59 -1.28 -8.83 -10.24
C ILE A 59 -1.64 -7.61 -9.38
N PHE A 60 -0.75 -6.62 -9.33
CA PHE A 60 -0.96 -5.46 -8.49
C PHE A 60 -0.33 -4.20 -9.04
N MET A 61 -0.82 -3.08 -8.55
CA MET A 61 -0.18 -1.78 -8.65
C MET A 61 0.16 -1.29 -7.25
N ILE A 62 1.32 -0.68 -7.09
CA ILE A 62 1.66 0.13 -5.93
C ILE A 62 2.25 1.45 -6.40
N HIS A 63 1.88 2.54 -5.76
CA HIS A 63 2.33 3.89 -6.08
C HIS A 63 2.57 4.66 -4.78
N LYS A 64 3.67 5.40 -4.72
CA LYS A 64 3.96 6.25 -3.57
C LYS A 64 2.95 7.38 -3.44
N TYR A 65 2.85 8.01 -2.28
CA TYR A 65 2.07 9.24 -2.21
C TYR A 65 2.79 10.38 -2.99
N CYS A 66 2.06 11.19 -3.77
CA CYS A 66 2.65 12.25 -4.61
C CYS A 66 2.35 13.66 -4.07
N TRP A 67 3.38 14.52 -3.93
CA TRP A 67 3.26 15.91 -3.44
C TRP A 67 3.44 16.96 -4.54
N CYS A 68 3.18 16.61 -5.80
CA CYS A 68 3.44 17.55 -6.90
C CYS A 68 2.41 18.69 -7.01
N GLU A 69 1.26 18.58 -6.30
CA GLU A 69 0.18 19.58 -6.28
C GLU A 69 -0.38 19.97 -7.66
N LYS A 70 -0.17 19.12 -8.68
CA LYS A 70 -0.73 19.33 -10.01
C LYS A 70 -2.18 18.87 -10.05
N ASP A 71 -3.04 19.67 -10.67
CA ASP A 71 -4.49 19.43 -10.75
C ASP A 71 -4.86 18.03 -11.30
N GLU A 72 -4.08 17.51 -12.25
CA GLU A 72 -4.34 16.21 -12.90
C GLU A 72 -3.64 15.01 -12.22
N CYS A 73 -2.91 15.22 -11.12
CA CYS A 73 -2.19 14.13 -10.47
C CYS A 73 -3.13 13.30 -9.59
N LEU A 74 -3.39 12.06 -10.02
CA LEU A 74 -4.28 11.12 -9.34
C LEU A 74 -3.78 10.66 -7.96
N TRP A 75 -2.47 10.82 -7.69
CA TRP A 75 -1.86 10.42 -6.41
C TRP A 75 -1.47 11.62 -5.55
N CYS A 76 -1.85 12.83 -5.95
CA CYS A 76 -1.79 14.02 -5.09
C CYS A 76 -3.15 14.26 -4.42
N GLY A 77 -3.14 14.83 -3.22
CA GLY A 77 -4.36 15.01 -2.43
C GLY A 77 -4.90 13.70 -1.86
N GLU A 78 -6.17 13.67 -1.47
CA GLU A 78 -6.81 12.49 -0.85
C GLU A 78 -7.75 11.80 -1.86
N ARG A 79 -7.50 10.49 -2.12
CA ARG A 79 -8.44 9.51 -2.70
C ARG A 79 -8.77 9.55 -4.22
N ASN A 80 -7.99 10.22 -5.06
CA ASN A 80 -8.22 10.18 -6.53
C ASN A 80 -7.85 8.82 -7.17
N ALA A 81 -6.73 8.22 -6.78
CA ALA A 81 -6.34 6.85 -7.13
C ALA A 81 -5.76 6.11 -5.91
N PRO A 82 -5.89 4.78 -5.84
CA PRO A 82 -5.29 4.00 -4.76
C PRO A 82 -3.77 4.04 -4.82
N ASN A 83 -3.15 3.96 -3.66
CA ASN A 83 -1.72 3.76 -3.54
C ASN A 83 -1.34 2.27 -3.67
N PHE A 84 -2.26 1.36 -3.36
CA PHE A 84 -2.10 -0.06 -3.65
C PHE A 84 -3.41 -0.61 -4.22
N HIS A 85 -3.32 -1.42 -5.26
CA HIS A 85 -4.46 -2.10 -5.87
C HIS A 85 -4.07 -3.53 -6.20
N TYR A 86 -4.64 -4.49 -5.47
CA TYR A 86 -4.60 -5.91 -5.82
C TYR A 86 -5.75 -6.22 -6.76
N LYS A 87 -5.41 -6.45 -8.03
CA LYS A 87 -6.36 -6.53 -9.14
C LYS A 87 -7.31 -7.74 -9.06
N PRO A 88 -6.87 -8.96 -8.70
CA PRO A 88 -7.73 -10.14 -8.72
C PRO A 88 -8.99 -10.06 -7.85
N LEU A 89 -8.93 -9.31 -6.75
CA LEU A 89 -10.04 -9.15 -5.80
C LEU A 89 -10.50 -7.69 -5.66
N GLU A 90 -9.99 -6.79 -6.52
CA GLU A 90 -10.26 -5.35 -6.44
C GLU A 90 -9.98 -4.73 -5.05
N LEU A 91 -8.97 -5.24 -4.33
CA LEU A 91 -8.61 -4.71 -3.01
C LEU A 91 -7.76 -3.46 -3.19
N LYS A 92 -8.17 -2.37 -2.53
CA LYS A 92 -7.52 -1.07 -2.66
C LYS A 92 -7.14 -0.53 -1.30
N ALA A 93 -5.99 0.13 -1.25
CA ALA A 93 -5.56 0.90 -0.09
C ALA A 93 -5.07 2.28 -0.52
N TRP A 94 -5.37 3.28 0.30
CA TRP A 94 -4.90 4.65 0.20
C TRP A 94 -4.16 5.00 1.48
N TRP A 95 -3.08 5.77 1.39
CA TRP A 95 -2.40 6.30 2.57
C TRP A 95 -1.90 7.72 2.31
N TYR A 96 -1.78 8.50 3.38
CA TYR A 96 -1.21 9.84 3.31
C TYR A 96 0.26 9.81 3.70
N LYS A 97 1.13 10.23 2.77
CA LYS A 97 2.59 10.31 2.91
C LYS A 97 3.30 8.97 3.01
N TRP A 98 2.93 8.10 3.96
CA TRP A 98 3.51 6.77 4.15
C TRP A 98 2.45 5.75 4.56
N ILE A 99 2.71 4.48 4.25
CA ILE A 99 1.90 3.30 4.56
C ILE A 99 1.55 3.29 6.06
N GLY A 100 0.28 3.02 6.38
CA GLY A 100 -0.26 3.03 7.74
C GLY A 100 -0.69 4.40 8.26
N ARG A 101 -0.31 5.51 7.62
CA ARG A 101 -0.79 6.85 8.03
C ARG A 101 -2.06 7.24 7.29
N SER A 102 -3.10 7.53 8.07
CA SER A 102 -4.44 7.87 7.54
C SER A 102 -4.88 6.87 6.47
N MET A 103 -4.63 5.59 6.75
CA MET A 103 -4.81 4.53 5.78
C MET A 103 -6.29 4.18 5.66
N GLU A 104 -6.80 4.19 4.43
CA GLU A 104 -8.13 3.70 4.10
C GLU A 104 -7.99 2.45 3.24
N ILE A 105 -8.93 1.52 3.40
CA ILE A 105 -9.00 0.29 2.62
C ILE A 105 -10.39 0.09 2.03
N GLU A 106 -10.46 -0.60 0.90
CA GLU A 106 -11.69 -1.00 0.23
C GLU A 106 -11.54 -2.44 -0.28
N GLY A 107 -12.52 -3.29 0.00
CA GLY A 107 -12.51 -4.72 -0.31
C GLY A 107 -12.43 -5.62 0.92
N ASP A 108 -12.38 -6.94 0.68
CA ASP A 108 -12.27 -7.97 1.71
C ASP A 108 -10.81 -8.38 1.93
N PHE A 109 -10.25 -7.98 3.07
CA PHE A 109 -8.86 -8.28 3.46
C PHE A 109 -8.74 -9.54 4.33
N SER A 110 -9.80 -10.35 4.46
CA SER A 110 -9.75 -11.60 5.24
C SER A 110 -8.68 -12.59 4.78
N THR A 111 -8.26 -12.53 3.52
CA THR A 111 -7.17 -13.34 2.95
C THR A 111 -5.87 -12.55 2.73
N TRP A 112 -5.64 -11.48 3.49
CA TRP A 112 -4.49 -10.59 3.30
C TRP A 112 -3.12 -11.29 3.21
N PRO A 113 -2.80 -12.31 4.04
CA PRO A 113 -1.52 -13.02 3.92
C PRO A 113 -1.30 -13.68 2.55
N ASP A 114 -2.37 -14.22 1.95
CA ASP A 114 -2.32 -14.82 0.62
C ASP A 114 -2.15 -13.77 -0.48
N VAL A 115 -2.74 -12.59 -0.30
CA VAL A 115 -2.54 -11.44 -1.19
C VAL A 115 -1.08 -11.01 -1.20
N VAL A 116 -0.48 -10.81 -0.01
CA VAL A 116 0.95 -10.45 0.12
C VAL A 116 1.82 -11.51 -0.56
N LYS A 117 1.57 -12.79 -0.29
CA LYS A 117 2.30 -13.90 -0.92
C LYS A 117 2.18 -13.88 -2.44
N HIS A 118 1.00 -13.65 -2.98
CA HIS A 118 0.78 -13.60 -4.43
C HIS A 118 1.52 -12.42 -5.08
N CYS A 119 1.48 -11.24 -4.45
CA CYS A 119 2.26 -10.09 -4.89
C CYS A 119 3.76 -10.42 -4.93
N LEU A 120 4.33 -11.00 -3.87
CA LEU A 120 5.74 -11.37 -3.81
C LEU A 120 6.13 -12.44 -4.86
N LEU A 121 5.33 -13.49 -5.01
CA LEU A 121 5.54 -14.50 -6.05
C LEU A 121 5.54 -13.90 -7.46
N SER A 122 4.72 -12.87 -7.70
CA SER A 122 4.68 -12.15 -8.98
C SER A 122 5.93 -11.30 -9.25
N LEU A 123 6.76 -11.05 -8.22
CA LEU A 123 8.09 -10.42 -8.34
C LEU A 123 9.21 -11.46 -8.54
N GLY A 124 8.90 -12.75 -8.43
CA GLY A 124 9.89 -13.84 -8.44
C GLY A 124 10.53 -14.14 -7.08
N GLU A 125 9.89 -13.73 -5.98
CA GLU A 125 10.28 -14.12 -4.59
C GLU A 125 9.64 -15.43 -4.11
#